data_AF-A0A3P6RZ25-F1
#
_entry.id   AF-A0A3P6RZ25-F1
#
_cell.length_a   1.000
_cell.length_b   1.000
_cell.length_c   1.000
_cell.angle_alpha   90.00
_cell.angle_beta   90.00
_cell.angle_gamma   90.00
#
_symmetry.space_group_name_H-M   'P 1'
#
loop_
_entity.id
_entity.type
_entity.pdbx_description
1 polymer ?
#
loop_
_entity_poly.entity_id
_entity_poly.type
_entity_poly.pdbx_seq_one_letter_code
_entity_poly.pdbx_strand_id
1 'polypeptide(L)'
;MLPFSIVVYCCSDELTLEGIKQFFVAVDREEWKFDTLCDLYDTLTITQAVIFVNTRRKVEWMTEKLKEANFTVSAIHGEMEQKERDEVMKQFRGGAR
;
A
#
# COMPACT_ATOMS: atom_id res chain seq x y z
N MET A 1 2.49 -17.78 -10.80
CA MET A 1 1.37 -17.12 -10.12
C MET A 1 1.92 -16.58 -8.81
N LEU A 2 2.46 -15.36 -8.81
CA LEU A 2 3.10 -14.82 -7.61
C LEU A 2 2.01 -14.48 -6.59
N PRO A 3 2.12 -14.95 -5.34
CA PRO A 3 1.22 -14.52 -4.28
C PRO A 3 1.34 -12.99 -4.13
N PHE A 4 0.21 -12.33 -3.87
CA PHE A 4 0.23 -10.92 -3.48
C PHE A 4 0.93 -10.84 -2.12
N SER A 5 2.10 -10.21 -2.09
CA SER A 5 2.77 -9.85 -0.83
C SER A 5 2.28 -8.48 -0.41
N ILE A 6 1.40 -8.44 0.61
CA ILE A 6 1.08 -7.17 1.29
C ILE A 6 2.28 -6.87 2.20
N VAL A 7 3.20 -6.04 1.72
CA VAL A 7 4.34 -5.58 2.52
C VAL A 7 3.92 -4.32 3.27
N VAL A 8 3.38 -4.49 4.47
CA VAL A 8 3.08 -3.34 5.35
C VAL A 8 4.39 -2.84 5.94
N TYR A 9 4.84 -1.67 5.48
CA TYR A 9 5.90 -0.93 6.17
C TYR A 9 5.30 -0.24 7.39
N CYS A 10 5.61 -0.72 8.59
CA CYS A 10 5.45 0.08 9.80
C CYS A 10 6.76 0.83 10.00
N CYS A 11 6.75 2.16 9.86
CA CYS A 11 7.93 2.96 10.15
C CYS A 11 8.20 2.90 11.66
N SER A 12 9.14 2.04 12.06
CA SER A 12 9.81 2.11 13.35
C SER A 12 11.27 2.41 13.04
N ASP A 13 11.85 3.35 13.78
CA ASP A 13 13.09 4.12 13.53
C ASP A 13 14.41 3.35 13.26
N GLU A 14 14.41 2.08 12.84
CA GLU A 14 15.62 1.34 12.52
C GLU A 14 15.55 0.59 11.18
N LEU A 15 16.29 1.12 10.19
CA LEU A 15 16.55 0.48 8.90
C LEU A 15 17.62 -0.62 9.05
N THR A 16 17.25 -1.77 9.59
CA THR A 16 17.95 -3.03 9.37
C THR A 16 16.95 -4.09 8.89
N LEU A 17 17.36 -4.99 7.99
CA LEU A 17 16.52 -6.12 7.54
C LEU A 17 16.10 -7.03 8.70
N GLU A 18 16.79 -6.95 9.85
CA GLU A 18 16.50 -7.67 11.09
C GLU A 18 15.31 -7.08 11.89
N GLY A 19 14.85 -5.87 11.57
CA GLY A 19 13.70 -5.22 12.23
C GLY A 19 12.36 -5.39 11.50
N ILE A 20 12.35 -5.94 10.28
CA ILE A 20 11.14 -6.03 9.46
C ILE A 20 10.34 -7.29 9.79
N LYS A 21 9.23 -7.11 10.49
CA LYS A 21 8.27 -8.20 10.72
C LYS A 21 7.49 -8.47 9.44
N GLN A 22 7.74 -9.61 8.82
CA GLN A 22 7.04 -10.04 7.62
C GLN A 22 5.93 -11.01 7.99
N PHE A 23 4.73 -10.75 7.46
CA PHE A 23 3.56 -11.59 7.65
C PHE A 23 2.96 -11.95 6.30
N PHE A 24 2.24 -13.07 6.27
CA PHE A 24 1.48 -13.49 5.12
C PHE A 24 0.04 -13.77 5.54
N VAL A 25 -0.89 -13.27 4.74
CA VAL A 25 -2.33 -13.53 4.92
C VAL A 25 -2.79 -14.38 3.74
N ALA A 26 -3.19 -15.62 4.03
CA ALA A 26 -3.80 -16.49 3.05
C ALA A 26 -5.23 -16.00 2.77
N VAL A 27 -5.50 -15.61 1.53
CA VAL A 27 -6.84 -15.22 1.08
C VAL A 27 -7.23 -16.12 -0.08
N ASP A 28 -8.32 -16.86 0.09
CA ASP A 28 -8.77 -17.89 -0.86
C ASP A 28 -9.22 -17.30 -2.20
N ARG A 29 -9.82 -16.11 -2.17
CA ARG A 29 -10.36 -15.42 -3.34
C ARG A 29 -9.74 -14.05 -3.52
N GLU A 30 -9.49 -13.68 -4.77
CA GLU A 30 -8.90 -12.38 -5.07
C GLU A 30 -9.80 -11.21 -4.68
N GLU A 31 -11.12 -11.38 -4.80
CA GLU A 31 -12.13 -10.39 -4.42
C GLU A 31 -12.10 -10.05 -2.91
N TRP A 32 -11.73 -11.00 -2.06
CA TRP A 32 -11.70 -10.81 -0.59
C TRP A 32 -10.46 -10.06 -0.11
N LYS A 33 -9.45 -9.88 -0.96
CA LYS A 33 -8.20 -9.20 -0.57
C LYS A 33 -8.43 -7.75 -0.19
N PHE A 34 -9.39 -7.08 -0.81
CA PHE A 34 -9.69 -5.68 -0.51
C PHE A 34 -10.32 -5.55 0.88
N ASP A 35 -11.35 -6.35 1.16
CA ASP A 35 -12.01 -6.34 2.47
C ASP A 35 -11.03 -6.73 3.58
N THR A 36 -10.20 -7.75 3.36
CA THR A 36 -9.14 -8.15 4.31
C THR A 36 -8.12 -7.02 4.52
N LEU A 37 -7.79 -6.24 3.49
CA LEU A 37 -6.91 -5.10 3.61
C LEU A 37 -7.55 -4.00 4.48
N CYS A 38 -8.84 -3.69 4.26
CA CYS A 38 -9.57 -2.73 5.09
C CYS A 38 -9.62 -3.17 6.56
N ASP A 39 -9.90 -4.44 6.84
CA ASP A 39 -9.91 -4.99 8.21
C ASP A 39 -8.53 -4.84 8.90
N LEU A 40 -7.44 -5.02 8.14
CA LEU A 40 -6.09 -4.81 8.65
C LEU A 40 -5.83 -3.33 8.99
N TYR A 41 -6.35 -2.39 8.19
CA TYR A 41 -6.24 -0.96 8.48
C TYR A 41 -7.08 -0.54 9.70
N ASP A 42 -8.24 -1.16 9.92
CA ASP A 42 -9.09 -0.86 11.08
C ASP A 42 -8.50 -1.41 12.38
N THR A 43 -7.82 -2.57 12.31
CA THR A 43 -7.24 -3.24 13.48
C THR A 43 -5.88 -2.66 13.87
N LEU A 44 -5.10 -2.20 12.89
CA LEU A 44 -3.73 -1.74 13.10
C LEU A 44 -3.67 -0.20 13.06
N THR A 45 -3.00 0.40 14.04
CA THR A 45 -2.67 1.83 13.98
C THR A 45 -1.53 2.08 13.01
N ILE A 46 -1.86 2.13 11.72
CA ILE A 46 -0.91 2.40 10.62
C ILE A 46 -0.87 3.91 10.36
N THR A 47 0.28 4.53 10.56
CA THR A 47 0.48 5.96 10.22
C THR A 47 0.68 6.17 8.73
N GLN A 48 1.50 5.33 8.10
CA GLN A 48 1.77 5.32 6.67
C GLN A 48 2.05 3.89 6.22
N ALA A 49 1.63 3.55 5.01
CA ALA A 49 1.92 2.24 4.42
C ALA A 49 2.10 2.35 2.90
N VAL A 50 2.87 1.41 2.35
CA VAL A 50 3.09 1.26 0.91
C VAL A 50 2.49 -0.07 0.49
N ILE A 51 1.59 -0.05 -0.49
CA ILE A 51 0.95 -1.26 -1.01
C ILE A 51 1.46 -1.50 -2.43
N PHE A 52 2.13 -2.64 -2.63
CA PHE A 52 2.58 -3.06 -3.95
C PHE A 52 1.50 -3.89 -4.65
N VAL A 53 1.21 -3.55 -5.89
CA VAL A 53 0.23 -4.22 -6.73
C VAL A 53 0.87 -4.57 -8.07
N ASN A 54 0.58 -5.77 -8.58
CA ASN A 54 1.28 -6.30 -9.75
C ASN A 54 0.93 -5.61 -11.08
N THR A 55 -0.29 -5.06 -11.22
CA THR A 55 -0.77 -4.52 -12.50
C THR A 55 -1.27 -3.09 -12.34
N ARG A 56 -1.01 -2.25 -13.36
CA ARG A 56 -1.47 -0.86 -13.40
C ARG A 56 -2.98 -0.73 -13.22
N ARG A 57 -3.75 -1.52 -13.97
CA ARG A 57 -5.23 -1.51 -13.89
C ARG A 57 -5.73 -1.76 -12.46
N LYS A 58 -5.02 -2.62 -11.72
CA LYS A 58 -5.37 -2.92 -10.33
C LYS A 58 -4.89 -1.85 -9.35
N VAL A 59 -3.79 -1.16 -9.64
CA VAL A 59 -3.38 0.06 -8.90
C VAL A 59 -4.48 1.13 -9.02
N GLU A 60 -4.94 1.42 -10.24
CA GLU A 60 -6.01 2.41 -10.50
C GLU A 60 -7.29 2.03 -9.75
N TRP A 61 -7.78 0.80 -9.95
CA TRP A 61 -8.98 0.29 -9.26
C TRP A 61 -8.86 0.35 -7.73
N MET A 62 -7.73 -0.08 -7.17
CA MET A 62 -7.52 -0.08 -5.72
C MET A 62 -7.46 1.34 -5.16
N THR A 63 -6.86 2.27 -5.93
CA THR A 63 -6.78 3.68 -5.56
C THR A 63 -8.17 4.31 -5.50
N GLU A 64 -9.04 4.04 -6.48
CA GLU A 64 -10.42 4.50 -6.48
C GLU A 64 -11.19 3.94 -5.28
N LYS A 65 -11.09 2.63 -5.03
CA LYS A 65 -11.76 1.96 -3.91
C LYS A 65 -11.32 2.48 -2.54
N LEU A 66 -10.02 2.72 -2.36
CA LEU A 66 -9.49 3.29 -1.11
C LEU A 66 -9.95 4.74 -0.92
N LYS A 67 -10.02 5.53 -2.00
CA LYS A 67 -10.60 6.89 -1.94
C LYS A 67 -12.09 6.87 -1.58
N GLU A 68 -12.87 5.96 -2.17
CA GLU A 68 -14.29 5.74 -1.82
C GLU A 68 -14.45 5.36 -0.34
N ALA A 69 -13.52 4.60 0.21
CA ALA A 69 -13.47 4.25 1.63
C ALA A 69 -12.85 5.34 2.53
N ASN A 70 -12.69 6.57 2.01
CA ASN A 70 -12.17 7.75 2.72
C ASN A 70 -10.70 7.66 3.19
N PHE A 71 -9.88 6.80 2.58
CA PHE A 71 -8.44 6.79 2.82
C PHE A 71 -7.74 7.88 1.99
N THR A 72 -6.81 8.61 2.62
CA THR A 72 -5.82 9.40 1.86
C THR A 72 -4.85 8.43 1.17
N VAL A 73 -4.92 8.36 -0.16
CA VAL A 73 -4.06 7.49 -0.97
C VAL A 73 -3.53 8.21 -2.20
N SER A 74 -2.26 7.98 -2.48
CA SER A 74 -1.59 8.36 -3.74
C SER A 74 -1.07 7.11 -4.43
N ALA A 75 -1.04 7.13 -5.76
CA ALA A 75 -0.65 5.98 -6.57
C ALA A 75 0.59 6.29 -7.40
N ILE A 76 1.42 5.28 -7.62
CA ILE A 76 2.57 5.34 -8.54
C ILE A 76 2.46 4.14 -9.50
N HIS A 77 2.52 4.40 -10.80
CA HIS A 77 2.57 3.35 -11.83
C HIS A 77 3.54 3.66 -12.97
N GLY A 78 3.80 2.64 -13.80
CA GLY A 78 4.82 2.63 -14.85
C GLY A 78 4.68 3.68 -15.97
N GLU A 79 3.51 4.29 -16.12
CA GLU A 79 3.20 5.28 -17.16
C GLU A 79 3.32 6.73 -16.67
N MET A 80 3.47 6.95 -15.36
CA MET A 80 3.65 8.30 -14.80
C MET A 80 5.05 8.83 -15.13
N GLU A 81 5.13 10.14 -15.39
CA GLU A 81 6.41 10.80 -15.60
C GLU A 81 7.26 10.74 -14.32
N GLN A 82 8.59 10.65 -14.48
CA GLN A 82 9.49 10.54 -13.33
C GLN A 82 9.27 11.67 -12.31
N LYS A 83 9.03 12.90 -12.79
CA LYS A 83 8.74 14.06 -11.96
C LYS A 83 7.50 13.86 -11.08
N GLU A 84 6.42 13.33 -11.64
CA GLU A 84 5.19 13.05 -10.88
C GLU A 84 5.44 12.00 -9.80
N ARG A 85 6.24 10.96 -10.11
CA ARG A 85 6.61 9.93 -9.13
C ARG A 85 7.41 10.51 -7.98
N ASP A 86 8.36 11.38 -8.28
CA ASP A 86 9.20 12.04 -7.28
C ASP A 86 8.37 12.95 -6.37
N GLU A 87 7.38 13.65 -6.94
CA GLU A 87 6.44 14.48 -6.17
C GLU A 87 5.57 13.64 -5.23
N VAL A 88 4.99 12.54 -5.71
CA VAL A 88 4.20 11.62 -4.87
C VAL A 88 5.06 11.03 -3.75
N MET A 89 6.28 10.59 -4.05
CA MET A 89 7.21 10.06 -3.03
C MET A 89 7.63 11.13 -2.02
N LYS A 90 7.79 12.38 -2.45
CA LYS A 90 8.10 13.51 -1.55
C LYS A 90 6.93 13.81 -0.62
N GLN A 91 5.70 13.83 -1.13
CA GLN A 91 4.50 14.01 -0.31
C GLN A 91 4.35 12.87 0.71
N PHE A 92 4.55 11.62 0.27
CA PHE A 92 4.52 10.45 1.14
C PHE A 92 5.56 10.57 2.27
N ARG A 93 6.83 10.87 1.97
CA ARG A 93 7.87 11.04 3.00
C ARG A 93 7.62 12.23 3.93
N GLY A 94 6.95 13.27 3.44
CA GLY A 94 6.62 14.47 4.22
C GLY A 94 5.46 14.29 5.21
N GLY A 95 4.76 13.15 5.19
CA GLY A 95 3.60 12.92 6.04
C GLY A 95 2.41 13.82 5.70
N ALA A 96 2.40 14.42 4.51
CA ALA A 96 1.31 15.28 4.08
C ALA A 96 0.02 14.45 3.95
N ARG A 97 -0.99 14.85 4.72
CA ARG A 97 -2.32 14.23 4.80
C ARG A 97 -3.22 14.60 3.63
#